data_AF-A0A0F8VAF7-F1
#
_entry.id   AF-A0A0F8VAF7-F1
#
_cell.length_a   1.000
_cell.length_b   1.000
_cell.length_c   1.000
_cell.angle_alpha   90.00
_cell.angle_beta   90.00
_cell.angle_gamma   90.00
#
_symmetry.space_group_name_H-M   'P 1'
#
loop_
_entity.id
_entity.type
_entity.pdbx_description
1 polymer ?
#
loop_
_entity_poly.entity_id
_entity_poly.type
_entity_poly.pdbx_seq_one_letter_code
_entity_poly.pdbx_strand_id
1 'polypeptide(L)'
;VIGYTTGAEPAPTNSERKGWAITSDNHLQFAGQDLIACPGSLEGAFSIWADAGVANPGYNQGCVGIAARVQVAQNPNGCLYTSQ
;
A
#
# COMPACT_ATOMS: atom_id res chain seq x y z
N VAL A 1 -6.06 4.70 1.87
CA VAL A 1 -4.88 4.32 2.68
C VAL A 1 -4.55 2.87 2.38
N ILE A 2 -3.27 2.51 2.24
CA ILE A 2 -2.83 1.11 2.16
C ILE A 2 -2.38 0.70 3.55
N GLY A 3 -2.85 -0.44 4.03
CA GLY A 3 -2.53 -0.95 5.36
C GLY A 3 -2.85 -2.43 5.47
N TYR A 4 -2.57 -2.99 6.65
CA TYR A 4 -2.80 -4.39 6.95
C TYR A 4 -3.48 -4.54 8.32
N THR A 5 -4.22 -5.62 8.49
CA THR A 5 -4.79 -6.05 9.77
C THR A 5 -4.11 -7.34 10.19
N THR A 6 -3.76 -7.50 11.46
CA THR A 6 -2.96 -8.64 11.96
C THR A 6 -3.79 -9.76 12.58
N GLY A 7 -5.09 -9.56 12.85
CA GLY A 7 -5.91 -10.62 13.42
C GLY A 7 -7.37 -10.25 13.64
N ALA A 8 -7.75 -10.16 14.92
CA ALA A 8 -9.13 -10.11 15.40
C ALA A 8 -9.91 -8.85 14.98
N GLU A 9 -9.25 -7.88 14.36
CA GLU A 9 -9.92 -6.68 13.85
C GLU A 9 -10.78 -6.99 12.63
N PRO A 10 -12.06 -6.58 12.62
CA PRO A 10 -12.87 -6.68 11.42
C PRO A 10 -12.24 -5.88 10.29
N ALA A 11 -12.50 -6.30 9.05
CA ALA A 11 -12.10 -5.52 7.89
C ALA A 11 -12.70 -4.12 8.00
N PRO A 12 -11.91 -3.04 7.82
CA PRO A 12 -12.47 -1.69 7.76
C PRO A 12 -13.55 -1.59 6.68
N THR A 13 -14.54 -0.75 6.92
CA THR A 13 -15.59 -0.47 5.92
C THR A 13 -14.96 -0.04 4.59
N ASN A 14 -15.41 -0.64 3.49
CA ASN A 14 -14.89 -0.42 2.13
C ASN A 14 -13.39 -0.76 1.93
N SER A 15 -12.83 -1.65 2.75
CA SER A 15 -11.49 -2.18 2.51
C SER A 15 -11.49 -3.34 1.51
N GLU A 16 -10.39 -3.49 0.76
CA GLU A 16 -10.18 -4.61 -0.17
C GLU A 16 -8.98 -5.44 0.29
N ARG A 17 -9.17 -6.76 0.35
CA ARG A 17 -8.15 -7.76 0.75
C ARG A 17 -7.72 -8.66 -0.41
N LYS A 18 -8.50 -8.70 -1.49
CA LYS A 18 -8.23 -9.51 -2.69
C LYS A 18 -7.36 -8.72 -3.67
N GLY A 19 -6.69 -9.45 -4.56
CA GLY A 19 -5.85 -8.85 -5.62
C GLY A 19 -4.42 -8.50 -5.20
N TRP A 20 -4.11 -8.55 -3.90
CA TRP A 20 -2.74 -8.41 -3.42
C TRP A 20 -1.92 -9.67 -3.70
N ALA A 21 -0.74 -9.52 -4.27
CA ALA A 21 0.17 -10.62 -4.56
C ALA A 21 1.64 -10.17 -4.44
N ILE A 22 2.53 -11.14 -4.25
CA ILE A 22 3.97 -10.95 -4.34
C ILE A 22 4.46 -11.66 -5.60
N THR A 23 5.14 -10.95 -6.48
CA THR A 23 5.69 -11.52 -7.72
C THR A 23 6.90 -12.42 -7.44
N SER A 24 7.36 -13.16 -8.46
CA SER A 24 8.61 -13.94 -8.39
C SER A 24 9.84 -13.08 -8.08
N ASP A 25 9.81 -11.80 -8.47
CA ASP A 25 10.87 -10.82 -8.20
C ASP A 25 10.72 -10.15 -6.82
N ASN A 26 9.79 -10.65 -5.99
CA ASN A 26 9.51 -10.17 -4.65
C ASN A 26 8.97 -8.73 -4.60
N HIS A 27 8.19 -8.34 -5.61
CA HIS A 27 7.47 -7.07 -5.65
C HIS A 27 6.03 -7.25 -5.18
N LEU A 28 5.53 -6.32 -4.37
CA LEU A 28 4.14 -6.23 -3.97
C LEU A 28 3.31 -5.59 -5.08
N GLN A 29 2.27 -6.29 -5.50
CA GLN A 29 1.33 -5.84 -6.52
C GLN A 29 -0.11 -5.86 -6.02
N PHE A 30 -0.95 -5.01 -6.62
CA PHE A 30 -2.40 -5.02 -6.47
C PHE A 30 -3.05 -5.20 -7.85
N ALA A 31 -3.94 -6.18 -7.98
CA ALA A 31 -4.62 -6.51 -9.23
C ALA A 31 -3.65 -6.76 -10.42
N GLY A 32 -2.46 -7.30 -10.13
CA GLY A 32 -1.42 -7.58 -11.13
C GLY A 32 -0.65 -6.34 -11.60
N GLN A 33 -0.83 -5.19 -10.94
CA GLN A 33 -0.12 -3.95 -11.22
C GLN A 33 0.82 -3.60 -10.06
N ASP A 34 1.96 -3.01 -10.41
CA ASP A 34 2.86 -2.36 -9.45
C ASP A 34 2.19 -1.13 -8.81
N LEU A 35 2.71 -0.67 -7.68
CA LEU A 35 2.18 0.50 -7.00
C LEU A 35 2.55 1.79 -7.75
N ILE A 36 1.80 2.87 -7.49
CA ILE A 36 2.09 4.19 -8.04
C ILE A 36 2.41 5.20 -6.93
N ALA A 37 3.42 6.02 -7.18
CA ALA A 37 3.85 7.10 -6.30
C ALA A 37 3.45 8.44 -6.92
N CYS A 38 2.64 9.22 -6.20
CA CYS A 38 2.15 10.52 -6.64
C CYS A 38 2.81 11.66 -5.84
N PRO A 39 3.43 12.66 -6.48
CA PRO A 39 4.06 13.79 -5.81
C PRO A 39 3.02 14.75 -5.19
N GLY A 40 3.49 15.65 -4.31
CA GLY A 40 2.64 16.69 -3.72
C GLY A 40 2.00 16.31 -2.39
N SER A 41 2.56 15.32 -1.69
CA SER A 41 2.22 15.04 -0.29
C SER A 41 2.92 16.02 0.66
N LEU A 42 2.87 15.74 1.97
CA LEU A 42 3.49 16.56 3.02
C LEU A 42 4.97 16.82 2.70
N GLU A 43 5.38 18.09 2.77
CA GLU A 43 6.77 18.52 2.55
C GLU A 43 7.37 18.11 1.19
N GLY A 44 6.54 17.99 0.16
CA GLY A 44 7.00 17.58 -1.19
C GLY A 44 7.26 16.08 -1.31
N ALA A 45 6.86 15.28 -0.31
CA ALA A 45 6.97 13.84 -0.37
C ALA A 45 6.00 13.22 -1.40
N PHE A 46 6.20 11.93 -1.64
CA PHE A 46 5.31 11.11 -2.45
C PHE A 46 4.29 10.39 -1.58
N SER A 47 3.08 10.28 -2.10
CA SER A 47 2.03 9.41 -1.56
C SER A 47 1.99 8.12 -2.38
N ILE A 48 1.88 6.97 -1.70
CA ILE A 48 1.85 5.65 -2.35
C ILE A 48 0.41 5.17 -2.48
N TRP A 49 0.05 4.71 -3.68
CA TRP A 49 -1.29 4.25 -4.03
C TRP A 49 -1.25 2.89 -4.71
N ALA A 50 -2.32 2.11 -4.51
CA ALA A 50 -2.55 0.89 -5.27
C ALA A 50 -3.06 1.27 -6.66
N ASP A 51 -2.45 0.70 -7.70
CA ASP A 51 -2.91 0.93 -9.06
C ASP A 51 -4.14 0.05 -9.34
N ALA A 52 -5.30 0.68 -9.43
CA ALA A 52 -6.57 0.05 -9.81
C ALA A 52 -6.91 0.28 -11.30
N GLY A 53 -5.91 0.56 -12.14
CA GLY A 53 -6.08 0.94 -13.54
C GLY A 53 -6.35 2.44 -13.72
N VAL A 54 -5.99 3.28 -12.74
CA VAL A 54 -6.25 4.73 -12.74
C VAL A 54 -4.91 5.46 -12.56
N ALA A 55 -4.41 6.05 -13.65
CA ALA A 55 -3.11 6.72 -13.67
C ALA A 55 -3.00 7.93 -12.70
N ASN A 56 -4.13 8.56 -12.37
CA ASN A 56 -4.23 9.78 -11.56
C ASN A 56 -5.19 9.56 -10.38
N PRO A 57 -4.82 8.72 -9.38
CA PRO A 57 -5.69 8.43 -8.26
C PRO A 57 -5.96 9.70 -7.45
N GLY A 58 -7.21 9.93 -7.03
CA GLY A 58 -7.56 11.04 -6.15
C GLY A 58 -7.21 12.42 -6.69
N TYR A 59 -7.25 12.62 -8.02
CA TYR A 59 -6.88 13.87 -8.72
C TYR A 59 -5.40 14.23 -8.67
N ASN A 60 -4.53 13.32 -8.24
CA ASN A 60 -3.09 13.52 -8.32
C ASN A 60 -2.61 13.60 -9.78
N GLN A 61 -1.47 14.25 -10.00
CA GLN A 61 -0.84 14.39 -11.31
C GLN A 61 0.64 14.04 -11.22
N GLY A 62 1.22 13.60 -12.35
CA GLY A 62 2.64 13.26 -12.42
C GLY A 62 3.02 12.03 -11.59
N CYS A 63 2.08 11.10 -11.40
CA CYS A 63 2.35 9.85 -10.70
C CYS A 63 3.29 8.95 -11.51
N VAL A 64 4.15 8.22 -10.82
CA VAL A 64 5.13 7.30 -11.42
C VAL A 64 4.94 5.90 -10.87
N GLY A 65 5.13 4.87 -11.71
CA GLY A 65 5.12 3.48 -11.28
C GLY A 65 6.34 3.17 -10.40
N ILE A 66 6.12 2.40 -9.33
CA ILE A 66 7.17 1.97 -8.40
C ILE A 66 7.07 0.47 -8.11
N ALA A 67 8.23 -0.19 -8.14
CA ALA A 67 8.36 -1.58 -7.72
C ALA A 67 8.60 -1.67 -6.20
N ALA A 68 7.53 -1.90 -5.43
CA ALA A 68 7.62 -2.01 -3.98
C ALA A 68 8.12 -3.40 -3.58
N ARG A 69 9.37 -3.51 -3.10
CA ARG A 69 9.96 -4.80 -2.71
C ARG A 69 9.53 -5.23 -1.30
N VAL A 70 9.09 -6.48 -1.16
CA VAL A 70 8.73 -7.05 0.14
C VAL A 70 9.99 -7.53 0.86
N GLN A 71 10.11 -7.20 2.14
CA GLN A 71 11.19 -7.65 3.01
C GLN A 71 10.60 -8.19 4.30
N VAL A 72 11.10 -9.35 4.74
CA VAL A 72 10.69 -9.95 6.02
C VAL A 72 11.37 -9.17 7.14
N ALA A 73 10.60 -8.50 7.98
CA ALA A 73 11.10 -7.93 9.21
C ALA A 73 11.15 -9.03 10.27
N GLN A 74 12.35 -9.53 10.61
CA GLN A 74 12.53 -10.58 11.62
C GLN A 74 12.16 -10.09 13.04
N ASN A 75 12.45 -8.83 13.33
CA ASN A 75 12.12 -8.17 14.59
C ASN A 75 11.24 -6.95 14.29
N PRO A 76 9.95 -7.15 13.97
CA PRO A 76 9.07 -6.04 13.70
C PRO A 76 8.85 -5.24 14.99
N ASN A 77 9.02 -3.93 14.93
CA ASN A 77 8.60 -3.04 16.02
C ASN A 77 7.06 -3.03 16.05
N GLY A 78 6.47 -3.90 16.87
CA GLY A 78 5.03 -3.98 17.06
C GLY A 78 4.55 -2.83 17.91
N CYS A 79 3.95 -1.80 17.30
CA CYS A 79 3.14 -0.83 18.03
C CYS A 79 1.78 -1.49 18.33
N LEU A 80 1.64 -2.06 19.53
CA LEU A 80 0.33 -2.48 20.02
C LEU A 80 -0.42 -1.24 20.50
N TYR A 81 -1.54 -0.93 19.85
CA TYR A 81 -2.47 0.07 20.38
C TYR A 81 -3.09 -0.49 21.66
N THR A 82 -2.85 0.15 22.80
CA THR A 82 -3.55 -0.18 24.04
C THR A 82 -5.03 0.11 23.87
N SER A 83 -5.88 -0.90 23.98
CA SER A 83 -7.33 -0.72 24.13
C SER A 83 -7.60 -0.05 25.47
N GLN A 84 -8.23 1.12 25.47
CA GLN A 84 -8.86 1.70 26.66
C GLN A 84 -10.26 1.11 26.84
#